data_AF-A0A1V4AGY0-F1
#
_entry.id   AF-A0A1V4AGY0-F1
#
_cell.length_a   1.000
_cell.length_b   1.000
_cell.length_c   1.000
_cell.angle_alpha   90.00
_cell.angle_beta   90.00
_cell.angle_gamma   90.00
#
_symmetry.space_group_name_H-M   'P 1'
#
loop_
_entity.id
_entity.type
_entity.pdbx_description
1 polymer ?
#
loop_
_entity_poly.entity_id
_entity_poly.type
_entity_poly.pdbx_seq_one_letter_code
_entity_poly.pdbx_strand_id
1 'polypeptide(L)'
;ISGNSTDAVNGSQLFGVIEEVNKGTKYGGDTGAVFTRRLGEQTSVKGGKSTGLTENNIGVVSNGTDTLTVKLSKDVNLGSTGSLQAGGTTINSTGIATNQIVAGGTTINGTTFDAGNKQITNVASGGSVTNNAATIGDVNTIVGNKAKWTIKDGETPAGEKEINSTTPLVVEGDAYVKTKVDNSGLHLSMDETKLNSTITNNT
;
A
#
# COMPACT_ATOMS: atom_id res chain seq x y z
N ILE A 1 29.09 -45.09 -48.72
CA ILE A 1 28.37 -46.37 -48.61
C ILE A 1 26.95 -46.14 -49.07
N SER A 2 26.49 -46.84 -50.11
CA SER A 2 25.07 -46.83 -50.49
C SER A 2 24.29 -47.80 -49.62
N GLY A 3 23.00 -47.54 -49.39
CA GLY A 3 22.15 -48.42 -48.57
C GLY A 3 22.00 -49.85 -49.12
N ASN A 4 22.37 -50.09 -50.39
CA ASN A 4 22.35 -51.37 -51.09
C ASN A 4 23.76 -51.92 -51.40
N SER A 5 24.82 -51.34 -50.82
CA SER A 5 26.18 -51.82 -50.99
C SER A 5 26.30 -53.27 -50.51
N THR A 6 26.82 -54.14 -51.37
CA THR A 6 27.14 -55.53 -51.03
C THR A 6 28.62 -55.73 -50.71
N ASP A 7 29.43 -54.66 -50.81
CA ASP A 7 30.85 -54.70 -50.48
C ASP A 7 31.05 -55.01 -49.00
N ALA A 8 32.03 -55.87 -48.71
CA ALA A 8 32.41 -56.17 -47.34
C ALA A 8 33.10 -54.97 -46.68
N VAL A 9 32.77 -54.71 -45.41
CA VAL A 9 33.48 -53.73 -44.57
C VAL A 9 34.69 -54.39 -43.90
N ASN A 10 35.81 -53.70 -43.84
CA ASN A 10 37.02 -54.15 -43.14
C ASN A 10 37.09 -53.62 -41.70
N GLY A 11 37.99 -54.17 -40.89
CA GLY A 11 38.10 -53.83 -39.46
C GLY A 11 38.44 -52.36 -39.19
N SER A 12 39.26 -51.72 -40.03
CA SER A 12 39.59 -50.30 -39.85
C SER A 12 38.41 -49.39 -40.18
N GLN A 13 37.56 -49.76 -41.15
CA GLN A 13 36.30 -49.07 -41.42
C GLN A 13 35.34 -49.17 -40.23
N LEU A 14 35.17 -50.36 -39.64
CA LEU A 14 34.32 -50.55 -38.46
C LEU A 14 34.88 -49.80 -37.24
N PHE A 15 36.19 -49.86 -37.02
CA PHE A 15 36.85 -49.14 -35.94
C PHE A 15 36.69 -47.62 -36.09
N GLY A 16 36.81 -47.08 -37.30
CA GLY A 16 36.57 -45.66 -37.56
C GLY A 16 35.14 -45.23 -37.22
N VAL A 17 34.15 -46.08 -37.49
CA VAL A 17 32.76 -45.83 -37.07
C VAL A 17 32.63 -45.85 -35.55
N ILE A 18 33.28 -46.79 -34.86
CA ILE A 18 33.29 -46.85 -33.39
C ILE A 18 33.87 -45.57 -32.80
N GLU A 19 34.98 -45.07 -33.34
CA GLU A 19 35.59 -43.80 -32.89
C GLU A 19 34.64 -42.61 -33.06
N GLU A 20 33.93 -42.54 -34.19
CA GLU A 20 32.95 -41.47 -34.41
C GLU A 20 31.78 -41.54 -33.41
N VAL A 21 31.25 -42.74 -33.17
CA VAL A 21 30.19 -42.97 -32.16
C VAL A 21 30.70 -42.63 -30.75
N ASN A 22 31.98 -42.84 -30.48
CA ASN A 22 32.58 -42.56 -29.17
C ASN A 22 32.76 -41.07 -28.88
N LYS A 23 32.73 -40.18 -29.90
CA LYS A 23 32.80 -38.73 -29.69
C LYS A 23 31.62 -38.19 -28.87
N GLY A 24 30.45 -38.83 -28.99
CA GLY A 24 29.24 -38.49 -28.24
C GLY A 24 28.69 -37.07 -28.49
N THR A 25 27.75 -36.65 -27.66
CA THR A 25 27.19 -35.29 -27.65
C THR A 25 27.81 -34.48 -26.52
N LYS A 26 28.23 -33.25 -26.82
CA LYS A 26 28.77 -32.31 -25.85
C LYS A 26 27.67 -31.41 -25.29
N TYR A 27 27.66 -31.23 -23.98
CA TYR A 27 26.73 -30.36 -23.26
C TYR A 27 27.54 -29.29 -22.52
N GLY A 28 27.29 -28.03 -22.85
CA GLY A 28 27.83 -26.87 -22.15
C GLY A 28 26.71 -26.11 -21.43
N GLY A 29 27.08 -25.36 -20.40
CA GLY A 29 26.23 -24.35 -19.77
C GLY A 29 26.97 -23.03 -19.69
N ASP A 30 26.34 -22.02 -19.09
CA ASP A 30 26.94 -20.68 -18.93
C ASP A 30 28.24 -20.71 -18.11
N THR A 31 28.39 -21.72 -17.24
CA THR A 31 29.58 -21.94 -16.41
C THR A 31 29.89 -23.44 -16.30
N GLY A 32 31.08 -23.76 -15.77
CA GLY A 32 31.55 -25.14 -15.61
C GLY A 32 32.19 -25.72 -16.89
N ALA A 33 32.68 -26.95 -16.78
CA ALA A 33 33.29 -27.65 -17.92
C ALA A 33 32.23 -28.29 -18.81
N VAL A 34 32.43 -28.21 -20.13
CA VAL A 34 31.66 -28.99 -21.09
C VAL A 34 31.86 -30.47 -20.79
N PHE A 35 30.77 -31.24 -20.76
CA PHE A 35 30.84 -32.69 -20.60
C PHE A 35 30.27 -33.40 -21.82
N THR A 36 30.82 -34.58 -22.11
CA THR A 36 30.38 -35.44 -23.21
C THR A 36 29.48 -36.55 -22.69
N ARG A 37 28.47 -36.94 -23.48
CA ARG A 37 27.71 -38.17 -23.27
C ARG A 37 27.69 -39.01 -24.54
N ARG A 38 28.10 -40.27 -24.41
CA ARG A 38 28.08 -41.26 -25.49
C ARG A 38 26.67 -41.82 -25.66
N LEU A 39 26.44 -42.49 -26.79
CA LEU A 39 25.18 -43.17 -27.04
C LEU A 39 24.90 -44.20 -25.92
N GLY A 40 23.70 -44.13 -25.34
CA GLY A 40 23.29 -44.98 -24.23
C GLY A 40 23.60 -44.43 -22.83
N GLU A 41 24.38 -43.35 -22.71
CA GLU A 41 24.61 -42.70 -21.43
C GLU A 41 23.45 -41.81 -21.01
N GLN A 42 23.09 -41.83 -19.73
CA GLN A 42 22.07 -40.95 -19.18
C GLN A 42 22.60 -39.53 -19.00
N THR A 43 21.85 -38.55 -19.49
CA THR A 43 22.00 -37.14 -19.13
C THR A 43 20.92 -36.77 -18.12
N SER A 44 21.28 -36.09 -17.03
CA SER A 44 20.34 -35.71 -15.97
C SER A 44 20.29 -34.19 -15.81
N VAL A 45 19.08 -33.63 -15.79
CA VAL A 45 18.80 -32.23 -15.44
C VAL A 45 17.95 -32.25 -14.17
N LYS A 46 18.48 -31.79 -13.03
CA LYS A 46 17.83 -31.92 -11.71
C LYS A 46 17.69 -30.54 -11.04
N GLY A 47 16.47 -30.19 -10.64
CA GLY A 47 16.15 -28.95 -9.91
C GLY A 47 16.08 -29.08 -8.38
N GLY A 48 16.49 -30.22 -7.82
CA GLY A 48 16.57 -30.44 -6.36
C GLY A 48 15.25 -30.72 -5.62
N LYS A 49 14.09 -30.43 -6.22
CA LYS A 49 12.76 -30.72 -5.66
C LYS A 49 12.07 -31.85 -6.46
N SER A 50 11.38 -32.76 -5.76
CA SER A 50 10.69 -33.91 -6.37
C SER A 50 9.16 -33.85 -6.33
N THR A 51 8.57 -33.00 -5.48
CA THR A 51 7.11 -32.85 -5.31
C THR A 51 6.75 -31.38 -5.11
N GLY A 52 5.48 -31.03 -5.32
CA GLY A 52 5.02 -29.64 -5.25
C GLY A 52 5.62 -28.76 -6.35
N LEU A 53 5.72 -29.31 -7.56
CA LEU A 53 6.26 -28.64 -8.73
C LEU A 53 5.13 -27.94 -9.48
N THR A 54 5.45 -26.80 -10.08
CA THR A 54 4.54 -26.06 -10.94
C THR A 54 4.71 -26.46 -12.40
N GLU A 55 3.64 -26.41 -13.17
CA GLU A 55 3.69 -26.56 -14.62
C GLU A 55 3.81 -25.20 -15.31
N ASN A 56 4.27 -25.20 -16.58
CA ASN A 56 4.21 -24.06 -17.51
C ASN A 56 4.95 -22.76 -17.11
N ASN A 57 5.60 -22.70 -15.94
CA ASN A 57 6.36 -21.53 -15.53
C ASN A 57 7.74 -21.43 -16.19
N ILE A 58 8.28 -22.54 -16.72
CA ILE A 58 9.58 -22.60 -17.37
C ILE A 58 9.40 -22.96 -18.85
N GLY A 59 9.72 -22.01 -19.74
CA GLY A 59 9.75 -22.22 -21.18
C GLY A 59 11.17 -22.56 -21.65
N VAL A 60 11.28 -23.38 -22.70
CA VAL A 60 12.54 -23.70 -23.36
C VAL A 60 12.41 -23.37 -24.84
N VAL A 61 13.31 -22.52 -25.36
CA VAL A 61 13.24 -22.01 -26.74
C VAL A 61 14.54 -22.31 -27.46
N SER A 62 14.47 -23.00 -28.59
CA SER A 62 15.62 -23.23 -29.46
C SER A 62 15.96 -21.98 -30.26
N ASN A 63 17.25 -21.66 -30.40
CA ASN A 63 17.74 -20.68 -31.38
C ASN A 63 17.86 -21.25 -32.81
N GLY A 64 17.63 -22.56 -32.98
CA GLY A 64 17.69 -23.25 -34.27
C GLY A 64 19.09 -23.71 -34.69
N THR A 65 20.14 -23.44 -33.89
CA THR A 65 21.53 -23.81 -34.22
C THR A 65 22.14 -24.74 -33.18
N ASP A 66 22.28 -24.27 -31.95
CA ASP A 66 23.13 -24.89 -30.93
C ASP A 66 22.68 -24.63 -29.48
N THR A 67 21.66 -23.79 -29.28
CA THR A 67 21.28 -23.32 -27.94
C THR A 67 19.79 -23.48 -27.70
N LEU A 68 19.45 -24.09 -26.56
CA LEU A 68 18.12 -24.04 -25.95
C LEU A 68 18.14 -23.02 -24.81
N THR A 69 17.45 -21.89 -24.96
CA THR A 69 17.32 -20.88 -23.91
C THR A 69 16.19 -21.25 -22.96
N VAL A 70 16.51 -21.39 -21.67
CA VAL A 70 15.53 -21.56 -20.59
C VAL A 70 15.04 -20.18 -20.14
N LYS A 71 13.71 -20.00 -20.05
CA LYS A 71 13.06 -18.72 -19.73
C LYS A 71 12.00 -18.92 -18.65
N LEU A 72 11.86 -17.94 -17.77
CA LEU A 72 10.72 -17.84 -16.86
C LEU A 72 9.52 -17.23 -17.61
N SER A 73 8.31 -17.74 -17.36
CA SER A 73 7.06 -17.13 -17.83
C SER A 73 6.93 -15.69 -17.34
N LYS A 74 6.30 -14.82 -18.15
CA LYS A 74 5.95 -13.45 -17.69
C LYS A 74 4.94 -13.50 -16.56
N ASP A 75 3.98 -14.40 -16.69
CA ASP A 75 2.95 -14.66 -15.69
C ASP A 75 3.32 -15.97 -14.99
N VAL A 76 3.98 -15.85 -13.84
CA VAL A 76 4.33 -17.00 -13.01
C VAL A 76 3.13 -17.37 -12.15
N ASN A 77 2.61 -18.58 -12.35
CA ASN A 77 1.50 -19.10 -11.56
C ASN A 77 1.99 -20.25 -10.66
N LEU A 78 2.00 -20.03 -9.35
CA LEU A 78 2.43 -21.03 -8.38
C LEU A 78 1.29 -21.95 -7.92
N GLY A 79 0.06 -21.74 -8.41
CA GLY A 79 -1.13 -22.47 -7.98
C GLY A 79 -1.66 -22.01 -6.62
N SER A 80 -2.72 -22.66 -6.13
CA SER A 80 -3.41 -22.27 -4.88
C SER A 80 -2.60 -22.55 -3.60
N THR A 81 -1.65 -23.49 -3.67
CA THR A 81 -0.79 -23.90 -2.56
C THR A 81 0.67 -23.49 -2.73
N GLY A 82 1.01 -22.86 -3.86
CA GLY A 82 2.37 -22.39 -4.12
C GLY A 82 2.72 -21.14 -3.34
N SER A 83 4.02 -20.90 -3.17
CA SER A 83 4.54 -19.71 -2.53
C SER A 83 5.92 -19.35 -3.05
N LEU A 84 6.25 -18.06 -3.00
CA LEU A 84 7.60 -17.53 -3.19
C LEU A 84 8.14 -17.08 -1.83
N GLN A 85 9.26 -17.67 -1.41
CA GLN A 85 10.00 -17.24 -0.23
C GLN A 85 11.24 -16.45 -0.65
N ALA A 86 11.35 -15.20 -0.22
CA ALA A 86 12.52 -14.35 -0.42
C ALA A 86 12.99 -13.81 0.94
N GLY A 87 14.02 -14.44 1.52
CA GLY A 87 14.46 -14.12 2.87
C GLY A 87 13.34 -14.35 3.90
N GLY A 88 12.96 -13.30 4.64
CA GLY A 88 11.84 -13.32 5.60
C GLY A 88 10.47 -12.95 5.01
N THR A 89 10.35 -12.79 3.69
CA THR A 89 9.08 -12.45 3.02
C THR A 89 8.51 -13.64 2.27
N THR A 90 7.24 -13.94 2.51
CA THR A 90 6.47 -14.98 1.81
C THR A 90 5.37 -14.33 0.98
N ILE A 91 5.26 -14.71 -0.30
CA ILE A 91 4.14 -14.35 -1.17
C ILE A 91 3.39 -15.65 -1.51
N ASN A 92 2.09 -15.71 -1.22
CA ASN A 92 1.26 -16.89 -1.49
C ASN A 92 -0.22 -16.49 -1.72
N SER A 93 -1.12 -17.47 -1.74
CA SER A 93 -2.57 -17.26 -1.93
C SER A 93 -3.27 -16.43 -0.84
N THR A 94 -2.63 -16.21 0.31
CA THR A 94 -3.13 -15.35 1.39
C THR A 94 -2.62 -13.90 1.30
N GLY A 95 -1.66 -13.63 0.43
CA GLY A 95 -1.07 -12.30 0.25
C GLY A 95 0.44 -12.28 0.54
N ILE A 96 0.90 -11.17 1.12
CA ILE A 96 2.31 -10.94 1.48
C ILE A 96 2.45 -11.01 3.00
N ALA A 97 3.22 -11.98 3.48
CA ALA A 97 3.63 -12.06 4.88
C ALA A 97 5.10 -11.62 4.99
N THR A 98 5.36 -10.57 5.77
CA THR A 98 6.72 -10.08 6.04
C THR A 98 6.78 -9.37 7.39
N ASN A 99 7.96 -9.29 7.98
CA ASN A 99 8.19 -8.52 9.20
C ASN A 99 8.24 -7.02 8.93
N GLN A 100 8.58 -6.62 7.70
CA GLN A 100 8.74 -5.22 7.33
C GLN A 100 8.52 -5.01 5.83
N ILE A 101 7.75 -3.98 5.49
CA ILE A 101 7.64 -3.41 4.14
C ILE A 101 8.28 -2.02 4.18
N VAL A 102 9.25 -1.77 3.32
CA VAL A 102 9.85 -0.45 3.10
C VAL A 102 9.60 -0.03 1.66
N ALA A 103 8.84 1.04 1.46
CA ALA A 103 8.49 1.53 0.12
C ALA A 103 8.47 3.06 0.10
N GLY A 104 9.34 3.69 -0.70
CA GLY A 104 9.37 5.15 -0.85
C GLY A 104 9.55 5.91 0.48
N GLY A 105 10.24 5.30 1.46
CA GLY A 105 10.42 5.84 2.81
C GLY A 105 9.21 5.69 3.74
N THR A 106 8.13 5.03 3.30
CA THR A 106 7.06 4.54 4.17
C THR A 106 7.46 3.18 4.72
N THR A 107 7.21 2.94 6.01
CA THR A 107 7.50 1.67 6.65
C THR A 107 6.23 1.08 7.26
N ILE A 108 5.97 -0.19 6.98
CA ILE A 108 4.95 -0.99 7.67
C ILE A 108 5.68 -2.13 8.35
N ASN A 109 5.43 -2.31 9.64
CA ASN A 109 5.90 -3.49 10.37
C ASN A 109 4.73 -4.10 11.14
N GLY A 110 4.99 -5.18 11.89
CA GLY A 110 3.95 -5.89 12.64
C GLY A 110 3.21 -5.05 13.70
N THR A 111 3.65 -3.83 14.01
CA THR A 111 3.04 -2.97 15.05
C THR A 111 2.74 -1.55 14.60
N THR A 112 3.47 -0.99 13.62
CA THR A 112 3.34 0.41 13.22
C THR A 112 3.25 0.62 11.71
N PHE A 113 2.56 1.70 11.36
CA PHE A 113 2.59 2.31 10.03
C PHE A 113 3.25 3.69 10.16
N ASP A 114 4.39 3.87 9.52
CA ASP A 114 5.08 5.15 9.43
C ASP A 114 4.99 5.69 8.00
N ALA A 115 4.28 6.81 7.84
CA ALA A 115 4.12 7.49 6.54
C ALA A 115 5.41 8.17 6.04
N GLY A 116 6.47 8.24 6.87
CA GLY A 116 7.75 8.85 6.53
C GLY A 116 7.57 10.31 6.12
N ASN A 117 6.90 11.09 6.97
CA ASN A 117 6.57 12.52 6.78
C ASN A 117 5.78 12.85 5.50
N LYS A 118 5.09 11.86 4.90
CA LYS A 118 4.21 12.08 3.74
C LYS A 118 2.75 12.20 4.19
N GLN A 119 1.96 12.87 3.36
CA GLN A 119 0.51 12.94 3.56
C GLN A 119 -0.14 11.58 3.31
N ILE A 120 -1.16 11.25 4.10
CA ILE A 120 -2.06 10.12 3.85
C ILE A 120 -3.34 10.69 3.24
N THR A 121 -3.47 10.62 1.92
CA THR A 121 -4.60 11.19 1.16
C THR A 121 -5.63 10.13 0.78
N ASN A 122 -6.83 10.55 0.35
CA ASN A 122 -7.93 9.66 -0.05
C ASN A 122 -8.40 8.71 1.07
N VAL A 123 -8.34 9.18 2.31
CA VAL A 123 -8.91 8.49 3.48
C VAL A 123 -10.37 8.92 3.61
N ALA A 124 -11.28 7.96 3.73
CA ALA A 124 -12.69 8.23 4.02
C ALA A 124 -12.87 8.73 5.46
N SER A 125 -14.00 9.40 5.77
CA SER A 125 -14.34 9.81 7.14
C SER A 125 -14.25 8.62 8.11
N GLY A 126 -13.76 8.90 9.32
CA GLY A 126 -13.66 7.89 10.38
C GLY A 126 -15.01 7.39 10.89
N GLY A 127 -16.11 8.11 10.60
CA GLY A 127 -17.45 7.75 11.03
C GLY A 127 -17.65 7.85 12.54
N SER A 128 -18.43 6.92 13.11
CA SER A 128 -18.85 6.96 14.52
C SER A 128 -18.13 5.98 15.45
N VAL A 129 -17.08 5.30 14.96
CA VAL A 129 -16.26 4.40 15.77
C VAL A 129 -14.96 5.08 16.20
N THR A 130 -14.40 4.66 17.33
CA THR A 130 -13.28 5.34 17.98
C THR A 130 -11.90 4.92 17.48
N ASN A 131 -11.81 3.86 16.67
CA ASN A 131 -10.57 3.25 16.20
C ASN A 131 -10.29 3.50 14.71
N ASN A 132 -11.06 4.34 14.06
CA ASN A 132 -10.79 4.79 12.69
C ASN A 132 -9.95 6.08 12.71
N ALA A 133 -9.18 6.31 11.65
CA ALA A 133 -8.50 7.57 11.44
C ALA A 133 -9.52 8.69 11.15
N ALA A 134 -9.35 9.84 11.79
CA ALA A 134 -10.09 11.06 11.45
C ALA A 134 -9.43 11.76 10.27
N THR A 135 -10.25 12.29 9.37
CA THR A 135 -9.83 13.12 8.25
C THR A 135 -9.91 14.60 8.60
N ILE A 136 -9.31 15.46 7.77
CA ILE A 136 -9.46 16.92 7.92
C ILE A 136 -10.95 17.34 7.83
N GLY A 137 -11.77 16.63 7.05
CA GLY A 137 -13.22 16.87 6.96
C GLY A 137 -13.95 16.63 8.29
N ASP A 138 -13.57 15.58 9.01
CA ASP A 138 -14.11 15.28 10.34
C ASP A 138 -13.75 16.39 11.34
N VAL A 139 -12.49 16.84 11.33
CA VAL A 139 -12.01 17.94 12.18
C VAL A 139 -12.76 19.24 11.88
N ASN A 140 -12.93 19.60 10.60
CA ASN A 140 -13.67 20.80 10.20
C ASN A 140 -15.13 20.76 10.68
N THR A 141 -15.78 19.59 10.62
CA THR A 141 -17.15 19.42 11.11
C THR A 141 -17.23 19.61 12.63
N ILE A 142 -16.29 19.03 13.38
CA ILE A 142 -16.22 19.18 14.84
C ILE A 142 -16.01 20.65 15.22
N VAL A 143 -15.06 21.32 14.58
CA VAL A 143 -14.76 22.74 14.84
C VAL A 143 -15.97 23.61 14.50
N GLY A 144 -16.62 23.37 13.35
CA GLY A 144 -17.83 24.09 12.96
C GLY A 144 -18.97 23.96 13.97
N ASN A 145 -19.19 22.77 14.52
CA ASN A 145 -20.24 22.52 15.50
C ASN A 145 -19.89 23.10 16.89
N LYS A 146 -18.64 22.98 17.35
CA LYS A 146 -18.22 23.48 18.66
C LYS A 146 -18.04 25.00 18.72
N ALA A 147 -17.82 25.66 17.58
CA ALA A 147 -17.74 27.12 17.51
C ALA A 147 -19.10 27.83 17.66
N LYS A 148 -20.19 27.06 17.78
CA LYS A 148 -21.57 27.55 17.92
C LYS A 148 -22.05 27.37 19.35
N TRP A 149 -22.63 28.43 19.89
CA TRP A 149 -23.09 28.51 21.27
C TRP A 149 -24.29 29.43 21.32
N THR A 150 -25.26 29.12 22.16
CA THR A 150 -26.57 29.75 22.11
C THR A 150 -26.83 30.52 23.40
N ILE A 151 -27.38 31.74 23.26
CA ILE A 151 -27.91 32.51 24.38
C ILE A 151 -29.43 32.41 24.37
N LYS A 152 -30.03 32.19 25.54
CA LYS A 152 -31.49 32.13 25.74
C LYS A 152 -31.88 33.01 26.93
N ASP A 153 -33.03 33.66 26.83
CA ASP A 153 -33.66 34.31 27.98
C ASP A 153 -34.64 33.37 28.71
N GLY A 154 -35.21 33.84 29.81
CA GLY A 154 -36.18 33.11 30.63
C GLY A 154 -37.64 33.51 30.38
N GLU A 155 -37.93 34.25 29.32
CA GLU A 155 -39.27 34.80 29.05
C GLU A 155 -40.20 33.77 28.40
N THR A 156 -41.49 34.12 28.26
CA THR A 156 -42.48 33.28 27.54
C THR A 156 -43.22 34.10 26.47
N PRO A 157 -42.96 33.85 25.17
CA PRO A 157 -42.03 32.85 24.61
C PRO A 157 -40.55 33.25 24.79
N ALA A 158 -39.67 32.26 24.94
CA ALA A 158 -38.24 32.50 25.13
C ALA A 158 -37.55 32.99 23.86
N GLY A 159 -36.70 34.01 23.99
CA GLY A 159 -35.76 34.43 22.96
C GLY A 159 -34.55 33.49 22.87
N GLU A 160 -34.06 33.23 21.66
CA GLU A 160 -32.89 32.38 21.40
C GLU A 160 -32.02 32.97 20.28
N LYS A 161 -30.69 32.94 20.45
CA LYS A 161 -29.73 33.38 19.42
C LYS A 161 -28.47 32.51 19.39
N GLU A 162 -28.15 31.98 18.21
CA GLU A 162 -26.86 31.33 17.95
C GLU A 162 -25.76 32.40 17.79
N ILE A 163 -24.70 32.26 18.57
CA ILE A 163 -23.48 33.05 18.50
C ILE A 163 -22.39 32.21 17.86
N ASN A 164 -21.73 32.79 16.86
CA ASN A 164 -20.58 32.21 16.16
C ASN A 164 -19.71 33.33 15.57
N SER A 165 -18.68 32.99 14.79
CA SER A 165 -17.76 33.97 14.20
C SER A 165 -18.42 34.91 13.18
N THR A 166 -19.51 34.48 12.54
CA THR A 166 -20.28 35.28 11.58
C THR A 166 -21.40 36.09 12.24
N THR A 167 -21.89 35.63 13.39
CA THR A 167 -22.92 36.30 14.21
C THR A 167 -22.41 36.49 15.64
N PRO A 168 -21.46 37.41 15.86
CA PRO A 168 -20.95 37.66 17.21
C PRO A 168 -22.05 38.19 18.12
N LEU A 169 -21.89 37.98 19.43
CA LEU A 169 -22.74 38.63 20.42
C LEU A 169 -22.46 40.13 20.40
N VAL A 170 -23.49 40.91 20.07
CA VAL A 170 -23.50 42.37 20.23
C VAL A 170 -24.45 42.67 21.38
N VAL A 171 -23.95 43.34 22.41
CA VAL A 171 -24.75 43.75 23.58
C VAL A 171 -25.03 45.24 23.47
N GLU A 172 -26.27 45.57 23.15
CA GLU A 172 -26.72 46.95 23.02
C GLU A 172 -27.33 47.43 24.34
N GLY A 173 -27.02 48.68 24.70
CA GLY A 173 -27.72 49.38 25.78
C GLY A 173 -29.00 50.01 25.28
N ASP A 174 -29.77 50.59 26.20
CA ASP A 174 -30.94 51.39 25.88
C ASP A 174 -30.77 52.83 26.37
N ALA A 175 -31.88 53.56 26.51
CA ALA A 175 -31.82 54.93 26.99
C ALA A 175 -31.25 55.05 28.42
N TYR A 176 -31.43 54.05 29.28
CA TYR A 176 -31.11 54.09 30.71
C TYR A 176 -29.98 53.14 31.12
N VAL A 177 -29.64 52.15 30.30
CA VAL A 177 -28.56 51.19 30.54
C VAL A 177 -27.49 51.33 29.47
N LYS A 178 -26.25 51.62 29.90
CA LYS A 178 -25.05 51.63 29.06
C LYS A 178 -24.32 50.30 29.17
N THR A 179 -23.81 49.82 28.05
CA THR A 179 -23.05 48.58 27.93
C THR A 179 -21.63 48.87 27.47
N LYS A 180 -20.63 48.14 27.98
CA LYS A 180 -19.24 48.20 27.51
C LYS A 180 -18.64 46.81 27.55
N VAL A 181 -18.02 46.38 26.45
CA VAL A 181 -17.20 45.16 26.42
C VAL A 181 -15.74 45.56 26.29
N ASP A 182 -14.90 45.06 27.18
CA ASP A 182 -13.44 45.18 27.10
C ASP A 182 -12.77 43.87 27.53
N ASN A 183 -11.43 43.86 27.63
CA ASN A 183 -10.68 42.67 28.01
C ASN A 183 -11.04 42.11 29.40
N SER A 184 -11.71 42.90 30.26
CA SER A 184 -12.18 42.45 31.58
C SER A 184 -13.58 41.85 31.54
N GLY A 185 -14.31 41.96 30.42
CA GLY A 185 -15.62 41.33 30.22
C GLY A 185 -16.71 42.32 29.78
N LEU A 186 -17.96 41.94 30.04
CA LEU A 186 -19.15 42.77 29.81
C LEU A 186 -19.45 43.59 31.07
N HIS A 187 -19.56 44.91 30.91
CA HIS A 187 -19.94 45.87 31.94
C HIS A 187 -21.32 46.45 31.61
N LEU A 188 -22.19 46.55 32.63
CA LEU A 188 -23.51 47.19 32.56
C LEU A 188 -23.56 48.33 33.59
N SER A 189 -24.03 49.50 33.18
CA SER A 189 -24.14 50.67 34.06
C SER A 189 -25.40 51.48 33.76
N MET A 190 -25.93 52.21 34.73
CA MET A 190 -27.07 53.12 34.49
C MET A 190 -26.59 54.44 33.88
N ASP A 191 -27.42 55.07 33.04
CA ASP A 191 -27.17 56.42 32.56
C ASP A 191 -27.61 57.45 33.61
N GLU A 192 -26.66 57.87 34.45
CA GLU A 192 -26.87 58.84 35.53
C GLU A 192 -27.54 60.14 35.06
N THR A 193 -27.22 60.60 33.84
CA THR A 193 -27.78 61.86 33.31
C THR A 193 -29.28 61.76 33.08
N LYS A 194 -29.75 60.59 32.62
CA LYS A 194 -31.18 60.37 32.38
C LYS A 194 -31.90 59.98 33.66
N LEU A 195 -31.28 59.16 34.52
CA LEU A 195 -31.86 58.76 35.80
C LEU A 195 -32.16 59.98 36.68
N ASN A 196 -31.22 60.92 36.77
CA ASN A 196 -31.40 62.16 37.55
C ASN A 196 -32.47 63.11 36.99
N SER A 197 -32.80 62.99 35.70
CA SER A 197 -33.86 63.81 35.07
C SER A 197 -35.28 63.28 35.31
N THR A 198 -35.41 61.99 35.66
CA THR A 198 -36.70 61.31 35.84
C THR A 198 -37.11 61.20 37.31
N ILE A 199 -36.15 61.12 38.23
CA ILE A 199 -36.42 61.21 39.67
C ILE A 199 -36.62 62.68 40.02
N THR A 200 -37.86 63.17 39.89
CA THR A 200 -38.25 64.44 40.51
C THR A 200 -38.14 64.24 42.01
N ASN A 201 -37.25 64.98 42.68
CA ASN A 201 -37.22 65.04 44.13
C ASN A 201 -38.63 65.41 44.60
N ASN A 202 -39.36 64.44 45.15
CA ASN A 202 -40.65 64.67 45.76
C ASN A 202 -40.34 65.33 47.13
N THR A 203 -40.08 66.63 47.08
CA THR A 203 -39.96 67.51 48.27
C THR A 203 -41.32 67.75 48.88
#